data_AF-C4K6K5-F1
#
_entry.id   AF-C4K6K5-F1
#
_cell.length_a   1.000
_cell.length_b   1.000
_cell.length_c   1.000
_cell.angle_alpha   90.00
_cell.angle_beta   90.00
_cell.angle_gamma   90.00
#
_symmetry.space_group_name_H-M   'P 1'
#
loop_
_entity.id
_entity.type
_entity.pdbx_description
1 polymer ?
#
loop_
_entity_poly.entity_id
_entity_poly.type
_entity_poly.pdbx_seq_one_letter_code
_entity_poly.pdbx_strand_id
1 'polypeptide(L)'
;MSQTHPLIAIKAHLINGKTVQTVNARDLYHFLEVRLSFSTWMKNHINRYEWVDNTDYLVFTHSGPHAGRPFKDYVLTLEKAKEMTMLTCTEKVRALENRLNEILS
;
A
#
# COMPACT_ATOMS: atom_id res chain seq x y z
N MET A 1 -11.22 -9.73 23.63
CA MET A 1 -11.88 -9.79 22.31
C MET A 1 -10.79 -9.80 21.26
N SER A 2 -10.47 -10.95 20.69
CA SER A 2 -9.45 -11.05 19.64
C SER A 2 -9.95 -10.29 18.41
N GLN A 3 -9.26 -9.22 18.03
CA GLN A 3 -9.55 -8.51 16.79
C GLN A 3 -9.12 -9.43 15.64
N THR A 4 -10.08 -10.08 14.99
CA THR A 4 -9.83 -10.82 13.74
C THR A 4 -9.53 -9.77 12.67
N HIS A 5 -8.26 -9.56 12.35
CA HIS A 5 -7.90 -8.72 11.22
C HIS A 5 -8.49 -9.33 9.95
N PRO A 6 -9.32 -8.61 9.18
CA PRO A 6 -9.85 -9.12 7.93
C PRO A 6 -8.69 -9.54 7.02
N LEU A 7 -8.73 -10.78 6.53
CA LEU A 7 -7.76 -11.31 5.59
C LEU A 7 -7.77 -10.43 4.32
N ILE A 8 -6.59 -9.96 3.89
CA ILE A 8 -6.45 -9.23 2.64
C ILE A 8 -6.80 -10.18 1.49
N ALA A 9 -7.80 -9.82 0.69
CA ALA A 9 -8.23 -10.64 -0.43
C ALA A 9 -7.18 -10.65 -1.54
N ILE A 10 -6.83 -11.85 -2.01
CA ILE A 10 -6.00 -12.04 -3.19
C ILE A 10 -6.91 -12.18 -4.41
N LYS A 11 -6.65 -11.39 -5.46
CA LYS A 11 -7.40 -11.40 -6.72
C LYS A 11 -6.44 -11.54 -7.89
N ALA A 12 -6.91 -12.16 -8.97
CA ALA A 12 -6.17 -12.22 -10.22
C ALA A 12 -6.47 -10.99 -11.08
N HIS A 13 -5.43 -10.35 -11.62
CA HIS A 13 -5.55 -9.28 -12.62
C HIS A 13 -4.62 -9.55 -13.79
N LEU A 14 -4.96 -8.99 -14.96
CA LEU A 14 -4.10 -8.99 -16.13
C LEU A 14 -3.08 -7.84 -15.99
N ILE A 15 -1.81 -8.17 -15.85
CA ILE A 15 -0.70 -7.21 -15.81
C ILE A 15 0.30 -7.61 -16.88
N ASN A 16 0.64 -6.67 -17.76
CA ASN A 16 1.55 -6.91 -18.89
C ASN A 16 1.18 -8.18 -19.71
N GLY A 17 -0.11 -8.40 -19.96
CA GLY A 17 -0.61 -9.55 -20.71
C GLY A 17 -0.56 -10.90 -19.97
N LYS A 18 -0.21 -10.92 -18.68
CA LYS A 18 -0.18 -12.13 -17.84
C LYS A 18 -1.16 -12.03 -16.69
N THR A 19 -1.86 -13.12 -16.40
CA THR A 19 -2.68 -13.23 -15.19
C THR A 19 -1.77 -13.37 -13.97
N VAL A 20 -1.78 -12.38 -13.08
CA VAL A 20 -0.96 -12.36 -11.87
C VAL A 20 -1.84 -12.19 -10.64
N GLN A 21 -1.39 -12.77 -9.52
CA GLN A 21 -2.04 -12.57 -8.22
C GLN A 21 -1.67 -11.20 -7.65
N THR A 22 -2.68 -10.53 -7.12
CA THR A 22 -2.60 -9.15 -6.65
C THR A 22 -3.43 -8.95 -5.39
N VAL A 23 -3.14 -7.87 -4.67
CA VAL A 23 -3.92 -7.40 -3.53
C VAL A 23 -4.35 -5.95 -3.73
N ASN A 24 -5.45 -5.55 -3.11
CA ASN A 24 -5.85 -4.15 -3.08
C ASN A 24 -4.94 -3.35 -2.14
N ALA A 25 -4.34 -2.26 -2.63
CA ALA A 25 -3.40 -1.45 -1.86
C ALA A 25 -4.07 -0.73 -0.68
N ARG A 26 -5.37 -0.44 -0.78
CA ARG A 26 -6.14 0.24 0.27
C ARG A 26 -6.45 -0.70 1.42
N ASP A 27 -6.76 -1.96 1.12
CA ASP A 27 -6.91 -3.00 2.14
C ASP A 27 -5.57 -3.22 2.87
N LEU A 28 -4.46 -3.27 2.12
CA LEU A 28 -3.12 -3.36 2.70
C LEU A 28 -2.77 -2.13 3.57
N TYR A 29 -3.09 -0.92 3.09
CA TYR A 29 -2.88 0.32 3.84
C TYR A 29 -3.60 0.33 5.19
N HIS A 30 -4.88 -0.09 5.21
CA HIS A 30 -5.65 -0.18 6.44
C HIS A 30 -5.12 -1.27 7.36
N PHE A 31 -4.78 -2.44 6.81
CA PHE A 31 -4.18 -3.55 7.56
C PHE A 31 -2.86 -3.14 8.24
N LEU A 32 -2.03 -2.37 7.54
CA LEU A 32 -0.75 -1.88 8.05
C LEU A 32 -0.90 -0.68 8.99
N GLU A 33 -2.10 -0.14 9.22
CA GLU A 33 -2.36 1.00 10.11
C GLU A 33 -1.37 2.16 9.89
N VAL A 34 -1.22 2.57 8.63
CA VAL A 34 -0.33 3.66 8.24
C VAL A 34 -0.95 5.01 8.62
N ARG A 35 -0.13 5.91 9.17
CA ARG A 35 -0.57 7.23 9.65
C ARG A 35 -0.53 8.34 8.58
N LEU A 36 0.22 8.11 7.50
CA LEU A 36 0.30 9.01 6.35
C LEU A 36 -0.95 8.88 5.49
N SER A 37 -1.38 9.94 4.81
CA SER A 37 -2.49 9.82 3.85
C SER A 37 -2.18 8.74 2.78
N PHE A 38 -3.19 7.95 2.40
CA PHE A 38 -3.04 6.88 1.40
C PHE A 38 -2.35 7.35 0.12
N SER A 39 -2.72 8.51 -0.41
CA SER A 39 -2.12 9.07 -1.62
C SER A 39 -0.64 9.40 -1.46
N THR A 40 -0.23 9.95 -0.30
CA THR A 40 1.18 10.22 -0.01
C THR A 40 1.94 8.91 0.15
N TRP A 41 1.39 7.96 0.90
CA TRP A 41 2.01 6.66 1.15
C TRP A 41 2.28 5.90 -0.15
N MET A 42 1.27 5.73 -1.01
CA MET A 42 1.46 5.06 -2.30
C MET A 42 2.48 5.78 -3.19
N LYS A 43 2.41 7.11 -3.29
CA LYS A 43 3.37 7.88 -4.10
C LYS A 43 4.80 7.74 -3.59
N ASN A 44 5.00 7.73 -2.27
CA ASN A 44 6.32 7.57 -1.68
C ASN A 44 6.93 6.21 -2.07
N HIS A 45 6.16 5.12 -1.99
CA HIS A 45 6.66 3.81 -2.40
C HIS A 45 6.94 3.74 -3.90
N ILE A 46 5.99 4.18 -4.75
CA ILE A 46 6.18 4.18 -6.21
C ILE A 46 7.43 4.97 -6.60
N ASN A 47 7.59 6.19 -6.07
CA ASN A 47 8.70 7.06 -6.46
C ASN A 47 10.03 6.61 -5.87
N ARG A 48 10.06 6.14 -4.63
CA ARG A 48 11.31 5.80 -3.93
C ARG A 48 11.92 4.49 -4.41
N TYR A 49 11.08 3.54 -4.78
CA TYR A 49 11.49 2.20 -5.22
C TYR A 49 11.27 2.00 -6.73
N GLU A 50 10.97 3.09 -7.44
CA GLU A 50 10.85 3.13 -8.90
C GLU A 50 9.89 2.08 -9.47
N TRP A 51 8.77 1.85 -8.78
CA TRP A 51 7.78 0.87 -9.22
C TRP A 51 7.12 1.28 -10.53
N VAL A 52 6.91 0.30 -11.41
CA VAL A 52 6.48 0.49 -12.79
C VAL A 52 4.99 0.17 -12.95
N ASP A 53 4.25 1.11 -13.53
CA ASP A 53 2.84 0.92 -13.88
C ASP A 53 2.67 -0.21 -14.90
N ASN A 54 1.58 -0.97 -14.79
CA ASN A 54 1.30 -2.16 -15.60
C ASN A 54 2.39 -3.24 -15.53
N THR A 55 3.22 -3.25 -14.48
CA THR A 55 4.17 -4.32 -14.15
C THR A 55 4.11 -4.65 -12.65
N ASP A 56 4.27 -3.64 -11.81
CA ASP A 56 4.30 -3.76 -10.36
C ASP A 56 2.93 -3.52 -9.71
N TYR A 57 2.13 -2.67 -10.34
CA TYR A 57 0.80 -2.29 -9.91
C TYR A 57 -0.10 -1.93 -11.09
N LEU A 58 -1.41 -1.86 -10.84
CA LEU A 58 -2.36 -1.18 -11.72
C LEU A 58 -3.01 -0.02 -10.96
N VAL A 59 -3.39 1.02 -11.69
CA VAL A 59 -4.08 2.19 -11.18
C VAL A 59 -5.51 2.26 -11.71
N PHE A 60 -6.46 2.48 -10.80
CA PHE A 60 -7.87 2.70 -11.12
C PHE A 60 -8.23 4.14 -10.77
N THR A 61 -8.58 4.94 -11.77
CA THR A 61 -8.98 6.33 -11.55
C THR A 61 -10.50 6.41 -11.48
N HIS A 62 -11.00 6.95 -10.37
CA HIS A 62 -12.41 7.21 -10.18
C HIS A 62 -12.68 8.69 -10.42
N SER A 63 -13.32 9.02 -11.55
CA SER A 63 -13.73 10.37 -11.93
C SER A 63 -15.05 10.33 -12.72
N GLY A 64 -15.81 11.43 -12.69
CA GLY A 64 -17.08 11.53 -13.43
C GLY A 64 -17.94 12.73 -13.00
N PRO A 65 -18.99 13.09 -13.75
CA PRO A 65 -19.80 14.29 -13.52
C PRO A 65 -20.55 14.28 -12.17
N HIS A 66 -20.85 13.09 -11.66
CA HIS A 66 -21.51 12.87 -10.36
C HIS A 66 -20.60 12.17 -9.34
N ALA A 67 -19.37 11.82 -9.74
CA ALA A 67 -18.36 11.36 -8.80
C ALA A 67 -17.80 12.60 -8.11
N GLY A 68 -17.58 12.53 -6.80
CA GLY A 68 -16.99 13.64 -6.05
C GLY A 68 -15.56 13.96 -6.48
N ARG A 69 -14.72 14.39 -5.53
CA ARG A 69 -13.31 14.66 -5.84
C ARG A 69 -12.65 13.41 -6.46
N PRO A 70 -12.02 13.52 -7.64
CA PRO A 70 -11.34 12.39 -8.27
C PRO A 70 -10.29 11.77 -7.34
N PHE A 71 -10.23 10.45 -7.31
CA PHE A 71 -9.24 9.71 -6.53
C PHE A 71 -8.74 8.48 -7.30
N LYS A 72 -7.62 7.94 -6.81
CA LYS A 72 -6.96 6.77 -7.40
C LYS A 72 -6.93 5.63 -6.40
N ASP A 73 -7.32 4.45 -6.85
CA ASP A 73 -7.08 3.18 -6.18
C ASP A 73 -6.01 2.38 -6.91
N TYR A 74 -5.37 1.47 -6.19
CA TYR A 74 -4.25 0.69 -6.69
C TYR A 74 -4.42 -0.79 -6.34
N VAL A 75 -3.99 -1.67 -7.23
CA VAL A 75 -3.73 -3.08 -6.92
C VAL A 75 -2.26 -3.36 -7.14
N LEU A 76 -1.65 -4.11 -6.22
CA LEU A 76 -0.23 -4.44 -6.22
C LEU A 76 -0.05 -5.91 -6.53
N THR A 77 1.01 -6.26 -7.26
CA THR A 77 1.46 -7.67 -7.30
C THR A 77 1.80 -8.17 -5.90
N LEU A 78 1.73 -9.48 -5.69
CA LEU A 78 2.10 -10.07 -4.40
C LEU A 78 3.54 -9.76 -3.99
N GLU A 79 4.46 -9.67 -4.94
CA GLU A 79 5.84 -9.30 -4.65
C GLU A 79 5.92 -7.90 -4.04
N LYS A 80 5.28 -6.92 -4.69
CA LYS A 80 5.33 -5.52 -4.25
C LYS A 80 4.53 -5.27 -2.99
N ALA A 81 3.45 -6.02 -2.77
CA ALA A 81 2.73 -6.01 -1.50
C ALA A 81 3.58 -6.50 -0.32
N LYS A 82 4.39 -7.56 -0.53
CA LYS A 82 5.34 -8.05 0.49
C LYS A 82 6.43 -7.02 0.75
N GLU A 83 7.02 -6.47 -0.31
CA GLU A 83 8.04 -5.43 -0.23
C GLU A 83 7.51 -4.22 0.56
N MET A 84 6.31 -3.73 0.23
CA MET A 84 5.64 -2.63 0.93
C MET A 84 5.47 -2.88 2.42
N THR A 85 5.04 -4.10 2.78
CA THR A 85 4.86 -4.51 4.18
C THR A 85 6.17 -4.47 4.93
N MET A 86 7.23 -5.06 4.37
CA MET A 86 8.55 -5.10 5.01
C MET A 86 9.13 -3.69 5.22
N LEU A 87 9.01 -2.83 4.21
CA LEU A 87 9.49 -1.45 4.25
C LEU A 87 8.74 -0.61 5.29
N THR A 88 7.40 -0.67 5.26
CA THR A 88 6.55 0.08 6.19
C THR A 88 6.81 -0.35 7.64
N CYS A 89 6.96 -1.65 7.90
CA CYS A 89 7.29 -2.16 9.22
C CYS A 89 8.67 -1.70 9.69
N THR A 90 9.67 -1.69 8.80
CA THR A 90 11.03 -1.22 9.14
C THR A 90 11.03 0.28 9.50
N GLU A 91 10.30 1.11 8.77
CA GLU A 91 10.15 2.53 9.09
C GLU A 91 9.45 2.74 10.44
N LYS A 92 8.44 1.94 10.76
CA LYS A 92 7.77 1.96 12.08
C LYS A 92 8.69 1.57 13.22
N VAL A 93 9.51 0.52 13.04
CA VAL A 93 10.48 0.08 14.06
C VAL A 93 11.51 1.18 14.34
N ARG A 94 12.11 1.77 13.30
CA ARG A 94 13.07 2.88 13.46
C ARG A 94 12.46 4.10 14.14
N ALA A 95 11.23 4.44 13.80
CA ALA A 95 10.52 5.56 14.43
C ALA A 95 10.28 5.31 15.93
N LEU A 96 10.00 4.06 16.31
CA LEU A 96 9.86 3.67 17.71
C LEU A 96 11.19 3.78 18.45
N GLU A 97 12.28 3.26 17.88
CA GLU A 97 13.62 3.34 18.48
C GLU A 97 14.05 4.78 18.74
N ASN A 98 13.89 5.67 17.75
CA ASN A 98 14.22 7.10 17.90
C ASN A 98 13.42 7.74 19.04
N ARG A 99 12.10 7.49 19.09
CA ARG A 99 11.23 8.05 20.11
C ARG A 99 11.56 7.53 21.51
N LEU A 100 11.99 6.27 21.63
CA LEU A 100 12.46 5.72 22.90
C LEU A 100 13.75 6.39 23.35
N ASN A 101 14.70 6.62 22.43
CA ASN A 101 15.96 7.31 22.74
C ASN A 101 15.74 8.77 23.16
N GLU A 102 14.78 9.49 22.55
CA GLU A 102 14.42 10.86 22.95
C GLU A 102 13.82 10.94 24.36
N ILE A 103 13.09 9.92 24.80
CA ILE A 103 12.47 9.88 26.14
C ILE A 103 13.50 9.52 27.22
N LEU A 104 14.51 8.73 26.86
CA LEU A 104 15.55 8.25 27.79
C LEU A 104 16.78 9.19 27.87
N SER A 105 16.82 10.24 27.04
CA SER A 105 17.83 11.31 27.06
C SER A 105 17.41 12.48 27.94
#